data_AF-D2RH85-F1
#
_entry.id   AF-D2RH85-F1
#
_cell.length_a   1.000
_cell.length_b   1.000
_cell.length_c   1.000
_cell.angle_alpha   90.00
_cell.angle_beta   90.00
_cell.angle_gamma   90.00
#
_symmetry.space_group_name_H-M   'P 1'
#
loop_
_entity.id
_entity.type
_entity.pdbx_description
1 polymer ?
#
loop_
_entity_poly.entity_id
_entity_poly.type
_entity_poly.pdbx_seq_one_letter_code
_entity_poly.pdbx_strand_id
1 'polypeptide(L)'
;MIVAIARAKKDAKALKHALNCEVLSLGGIRSLESVDFSIFRDKIPIFFFGKDEVDLALEAERMIKEVTPIYQIVVLSKKAVRNTRMEEIREKFEMAKAKIRLGVKFDKVFVFSPKNEFGIEIHPDYDSYFIIGKGFIENMRKIGVDVEEGNLILRKLYNEENVYVPELKAIVSKRIGEKVRVNYLSDVEPKKMPIDKTIEKNRMFLEVMERISIKFIREHANNVAVPFSGGKDSLACLILAKKALGDVKAIYIKTNYEMPYTEEYIERVCKRLGVDLIVESVKFDVEKYGMPTHQNRWCTKLKMEALERVVKSEEVKTLIVGDRDAESRVRRERPVVFERIAKEIFPIKYWSGAMVQLYILMNGLDLHPLYYKGFYRLGCTICPSLSEWEKNLLES
;
A
#
# COMPACT_ATOMS: atom_id res chain seq x y z
N MET A 1 14.08 1.50 4.50
CA MET A 1 12.73 1.44 5.12
C MET A 1 12.58 0.21 6.01
N ILE A 2 12.38 -0.98 5.45
CA ILE A 2 12.47 -2.23 6.22
C ILE A 2 13.92 -2.52 6.54
N VAL A 3 14.15 -3.02 7.76
CA VAL A 3 15.42 -3.59 8.18
C VAL A 3 15.16 -4.98 8.77
N ALA A 4 15.85 -6.00 8.27
CA ALA A 4 15.84 -7.32 8.85
C ALA A 4 16.93 -7.41 9.94
N ILE A 5 16.57 -7.87 11.12
CA ILE A 5 17.48 -7.95 12.27
C ILE A 5 17.72 -9.41 12.60
N ALA A 6 18.98 -9.79 12.70
CA ALA A 6 19.39 -11.09 13.20
C ALA A 6 20.13 -10.96 14.52
N ARG A 7 20.07 -12.00 15.36
CA ARG A 7 20.82 -12.08 16.61
C ARG A 7 22.34 -11.99 16.39
N ALA A 8 22.91 -12.86 15.55
CA ALA A 8 24.36 -12.97 15.36
C ALA A 8 24.83 -12.57 13.95
N LYS A 9 26.12 -12.27 13.80
CA LYS A 9 26.73 -11.91 12.50
C LYS A 9 26.55 -12.99 11.42
N LYS A 10 26.65 -14.27 11.81
CA LYS A 10 26.45 -15.41 10.89
C LYS A 10 25.00 -15.51 10.41
N ASP A 11 24.05 -15.19 11.29
CA ASP A 11 22.62 -15.18 10.98
C ASP A 11 22.27 -14.00 10.07
N ALA A 12 22.83 -12.82 10.34
CA ALA A 12 22.70 -11.66 9.46
C ALA A 12 23.26 -11.93 8.06
N LYS A 13 24.36 -12.70 7.94
CA LYS A 13 24.88 -13.12 6.63
C LYS A 13 23.86 -13.97 5.86
N ALA A 14 23.19 -14.91 6.52
CA ALA A 14 22.15 -15.73 5.89
C ALA A 14 20.95 -14.87 5.43
N LEU A 15 20.51 -13.91 6.25
CA LEU A 15 19.46 -12.96 5.85
C LEU A 15 19.87 -12.11 4.65
N LYS A 16 21.11 -11.59 4.60
CA LYS A 16 21.62 -10.80 3.46
C LYS A 16 21.59 -11.57 2.13
N HIS A 17 21.83 -12.88 2.17
CA HIS A 17 21.74 -13.71 0.97
C HIS A 17 20.28 -13.98 0.57
N ALA A 18 19.38 -14.09 1.55
CA ALA A 18 17.98 -14.43 1.30
C ALA A 18 17.11 -13.22 0.91
N LEU A 19 17.37 -12.05 1.49
CA LEU A 19 16.47 -10.90 1.50
C LEU A 19 17.05 -9.71 0.73
N ASN A 20 16.18 -8.99 0.02
CA ASN A 20 16.52 -7.74 -0.67
C ASN A 20 16.15 -6.51 0.19
N CYS A 21 16.78 -6.38 1.37
CA CYS A 21 16.59 -5.24 2.27
C CYS A 21 17.84 -4.99 3.12
N GLU A 22 17.84 -3.89 3.89
CA GLU A 22 18.88 -3.62 4.88
C GLU A 22 18.89 -4.74 5.93
N VAL A 23 20.07 -5.23 6.32
CA VAL A 23 20.22 -6.27 7.34
C VAL A 23 21.19 -5.85 8.43
N LEU A 24 20.74 -5.94 9.69
CA LEU A 24 21.53 -5.65 10.89
C LEU A 24 21.75 -6.91 11.74
N SER A 25 22.84 -6.90 12.51
CA SER A 25 23.19 -7.94 13.49
C SER A 25 23.24 -7.32 14.87
N LEU A 26 22.63 -7.97 15.87
CA LEU A 26 22.71 -7.55 17.28
C LEU A 26 24.00 -7.99 17.98
N GLY A 27 24.92 -8.64 17.26
CA GLY A 27 26.28 -8.92 17.75
C GLY A 27 26.44 -10.24 18.49
N GLY A 28 25.45 -11.13 18.46
CA GLY A 28 25.54 -12.45 19.11
C GLY A 28 25.28 -12.43 20.61
N ILE A 29 24.63 -11.37 21.09
CA ILE A 29 24.23 -11.17 22.48
C ILE A 29 23.33 -12.30 23.03
N ARG A 30 23.38 -12.45 24.36
CA ARG A 30 22.54 -13.40 25.14
C ARG A 30 21.36 -12.73 25.83
N SER A 31 21.36 -11.41 25.94
CA SER A 31 20.29 -10.56 26.47
C SER A 31 20.23 -9.28 25.62
N LEU A 32 19.05 -8.72 25.44
CA LEU A 32 18.81 -7.53 24.62
C LEU A 32 18.89 -6.22 25.42
N GLU A 33 19.06 -6.27 26.74
CA GLU A 33 19.08 -5.10 27.63
C GLU A 33 20.10 -4.03 27.24
N SER A 34 21.25 -4.42 26.68
CA SER A 34 22.31 -3.49 26.27
C SER A 34 22.14 -2.94 24.84
N VAL A 35 21.09 -3.35 24.12
CA VAL A 35 20.84 -2.89 22.75
C VAL A 35 20.01 -1.61 22.80
N ASP A 36 20.48 -0.57 22.13
CA ASP A 36 19.67 0.62 21.90
C ASP A 36 18.65 0.37 20.79
N PHE A 37 17.38 0.17 21.17
CA PHE A 37 16.28 0.00 20.21
C PHE A 37 15.82 1.32 19.57
N SER A 38 16.26 2.48 20.07
CA SER A 38 15.85 3.78 19.51
C SER A 38 16.26 3.96 18.05
N ILE A 39 17.29 3.24 17.60
CA ILE A 39 17.74 3.18 16.20
C ILE A 39 16.66 2.68 15.23
N PHE A 40 15.63 1.99 15.73
CA PHE A 40 14.53 1.45 14.93
C PHE A 40 13.33 2.41 14.82
N ARG A 41 13.38 3.58 15.49
CA ARG A 41 12.28 4.55 15.51
C ARG A 41 11.79 4.97 14.12
N ASP A 42 12.68 5.08 13.15
CA ASP A 42 12.36 5.46 11.77
C ASP A 42 12.55 4.32 10.76
N LYS A 43 12.44 3.08 11.23
CA LYS A 43 12.53 1.89 10.38
C LYS A 43 11.31 1.00 10.61
N ILE A 44 11.15 0.02 9.73
CA ILE A 44 10.21 -1.09 9.91
C ILE A 44 11.05 -2.33 10.27
N PRO A 45 11.29 -2.58 11.56
CA PRO A 45 12.11 -3.70 12.01
C PRO A 45 11.37 -5.05 11.88
N ILE A 46 12.04 -6.02 11.27
CA ILE A 46 11.61 -7.43 11.24
C ILE A 46 12.72 -8.27 11.86
N PHE A 47 12.47 -8.76 13.07
CA PHE A 47 13.44 -9.58 13.80
C PHE A 47 13.30 -11.05 13.42
N PHE A 48 14.43 -11.71 13.16
CA PHE A 48 14.49 -13.13 12.85
C PHE A 48 15.24 -13.89 13.95
N PHE A 49 14.59 -14.92 14.46
CA PHE A 49 15.09 -15.81 15.48
C PHE A 49 14.95 -17.26 15.03
N GLY A 50 15.87 -18.13 15.45
CA GLY A 50 15.69 -19.57 15.34
C GLY A 50 14.72 -20.13 16.38
N LYS A 51 14.31 -21.37 16.20
CA LYS A 51 13.39 -22.09 17.10
C LYS A 51 13.90 -22.19 18.55
N ASP A 52 15.20 -22.19 18.76
CA ASP A 52 15.81 -22.29 20.09
C ASP A 52 16.03 -20.90 20.74
N GLU A 53 15.53 -19.83 20.10
CA GLU A 53 15.77 -18.42 20.49
C GLU A 53 14.45 -17.70 20.83
N VAL A 54 13.43 -18.44 21.26
CA VAL A 54 12.07 -17.92 21.56
C VAL A 54 12.09 -16.90 22.70
N ASP A 55 12.87 -17.12 23.75
CA ASP A 55 12.95 -16.18 24.88
C ASP A 55 13.50 -14.82 24.43
N LEU A 56 14.51 -14.82 23.55
CA LEU A 56 15.03 -13.60 22.93
C LEU A 56 14.00 -12.94 22.01
N ALA A 57 13.17 -13.73 21.34
CA ALA A 57 12.09 -13.21 20.51
C ALA A 57 11.03 -12.47 21.34
N LEU A 58 10.65 -13.02 22.50
CA LEU A 58 9.73 -12.39 23.46
C LEU A 58 10.34 -11.13 24.08
N GLU A 59 11.63 -11.17 24.42
CA GLU A 59 12.36 -10.01 24.94
C GLU A 59 12.42 -8.89 23.88
N ALA A 60 12.75 -9.21 22.63
CA ALA A 60 12.76 -8.26 21.53
C ALA A 60 11.39 -7.62 21.31
N GLU A 61 10.32 -8.42 21.36
CA GLU A 61 8.95 -7.89 21.26
C GLU A 61 8.63 -6.90 22.37
N ARG A 62 8.98 -7.24 23.62
CA ARG A 62 8.76 -6.39 24.79
C ARG A 62 9.47 -5.05 24.66
N MET A 63 10.68 -5.03 24.10
CA MET A 63 11.46 -3.80 23.94
C MET A 63 11.01 -2.97 22.73
N ILE A 64 10.76 -3.60 21.57
CA ILE A 64 10.46 -2.84 20.35
C ILE A 64 9.09 -2.17 20.39
N LYS A 65 8.10 -2.77 21.05
CA LYS A 65 6.74 -2.20 21.15
C LYS A 65 6.71 -0.83 21.85
N GLU A 66 7.71 -0.55 22.70
CA GLU A 66 7.87 0.75 23.38
C GLU A 66 8.49 1.82 22.45
N VAL A 67 9.12 1.40 21.35
CA VAL A 67 9.79 2.30 20.39
C VAL A 67 8.91 2.60 19.18
N THR A 68 8.23 1.58 18.66
CA THR A 68 7.41 1.71 17.45
C THR A 68 6.23 0.73 17.49
N PRO A 69 5.03 1.14 17.03
CA PRO A 69 3.90 0.23 16.86
C PRO A 69 4.05 -0.66 15.62
N ILE A 70 5.10 -0.48 14.81
CA ILE A 70 5.28 -1.15 13.53
C ILE A 70 6.53 -2.02 13.57
N TYR A 71 6.34 -3.31 13.82
CA TYR A 71 7.42 -4.29 13.88
C TYR A 71 6.89 -5.69 13.55
N GLN A 72 7.79 -6.64 13.31
CA GLN A 72 7.47 -8.07 13.24
C GLN A 72 8.54 -8.91 13.93
N ILE A 73 8.10 -10.01 14.54
CA ILE A 73 8.96 -11.04 15.12
C ILE A 73 8.73 -12.33 14.36
N VAL A 74 9.78 -12.87 13.79
CA VAL A 74 9.76 -14.09 12.98
C VAL A 74 10.59 -15.15 13.68
N VAL A 75 9.95 -16.28 14.01
CA VAL A 75 10.63 -17.47 14.50
C VAL A 75 10.66 -18.52 13.39
N LEU A 76 11.85 -18.96 13.02
CA LEU A 76 12.10 -19.93 11.95
C LEU A 76 12.14 -21.36 12.49
N SER A 77 11.98 -22.35 11.61
CA SER A 77 11.85 -23.78 11.96
C SER A 77 13.13 -24.40 12.53
N LYS A 78 14.30 -23.84 12.21
CA LYS A 78 15.61 -24.37 12.62
C LYS A 78 16.15 -23.65 13.84
N LYS A 79 17.06 -24.32 14.55
CA LYS A 79 17.68 -23.83 15.80
C LYS A 79 18.21 -22.40 15.72
N ALA A 80 18.75 -22.01 14.57
CA ALA A 80 19.26 -20.66 14.30
C ALA A 80 18.91 -20.26 12.86
N VAL A 81 18.84 -18.95 12.61
CA VAL A 81 18.52 -18.39 11.28
C VAL A 81 19.46 -18.93 10.20
N ARG A 82 20.78 -18.99 10.45
CA ARG A 82 21.77 -19.50 9.47
C ARG A 82 21.59 -20.97 9.07
N ASN A 83 20.85 -21.74 9.85
CA ASN A 83 20.57 -23.16 9.55
C ASN A 83 19.30 -23.32 8.70
N THR A 84 18.54 -22.24 8.50
CA THR A 84 17.24 -22.25 7.82
C THR A 84 17.42 -22.14 6.32
N ARG A 85 16.57 -22.82 5.55
CA ARG A 85 16.57 -22.73 4.09
C ARG A 85 16.19 -21.31 3.63
N MET A 86 16.76 -20.87 2.53
CA MET A 86 16.53 -19.50 2.02
C MET A 86 15.07 -19.28 1.63
N GLU A 87 14.40 -20.31 1.12
CA GLU A 87 12.98 -20.27 0.74
C GLU A 87 12.10 -19.97 1.95
N GLU A 88 12.33 -20.64 3.08
CA GLU A 88 11.58 -20.41 4.32
C GLU A 88 11.82 -18.99 4.86
N ILE A 89 13.08 -18.52 4.83
CA ILE A 89 13.41 -17.14 5.24
C ILE A 89 12.64 -16.12 4.39
N ARG A 90 12.62 -16.32 3.06
CA ARG A 90 11.89 -15.44 2.13
C ARG A 90 10.38 -15.50 2.35
N GLU A 91 9.81 -16.68 2.48
CA GLU A 91 8.37 -16.87 2.74
C GLU A 91 7.95 -16.15 4.02
N LYS A 92 8.68 -16.39 5.13
CA LYS A 92 8.39 -15.73 6.41
C LYS A 92 8.58 -14.21 6.36
N PHE A 93 9.54 -13.73 5.58
CA PHE A 93 9.72 -12.30 5.35
C PHE A 93 8.54 -11.68 4.59
N GLU A 94 8.07 -12.32 3.53
CA GLU A 94 6.90 -11.86 2.77
C GLU A 94 5.63 -11.87 3.63
N MET A 95 5.45 -12.89 4.46
CA MET A 95 4.35 -12.95 5.44
C MET A 95 4.45 -11.83 6.50
N ALA A 96 5.65 -11.53 7.00
CA ALA A 96 5.88 -10.43 7.94
C ALA A 96 5.52 -9.07 7.30
N LYS A 97 5.94 -8.82 6.06
CA LYS A 97 5.53 -7.64 5.29
C LYS A 97 4.01 -7.55 5.12
N ALA A 98 3.36 -8.66 4.78
CA ALA A 98 1.92 -8.73 4.64
C ALA A 98 1.20 -8.41 5.96
N LYS A 99 1.72 -8.92 7.09
CA LYS A 99 1.13 -8.68 8.41
C LYS A 99 1.24 -7.23 8.85
N ILE A 100 2.31 -6.52 8.49
CA ILE A 100 2.41 -5.07 8.68
C ILE A 100 1.31 -4.32 7.92
N ARG A 101 1.02 -4.73 6.68
CA ARG A 101 0.02 -4.08 5.82
C ARG A 101 -1.42 -4.38 6.23
N LEU A 102 -1.69 -5.63 6.60
CA LEU A 102 -3.05 -6.17 6.73
C LEU A 102 -3.48 -6.37 8.17
N GLY A 103 -2.54 -6.54 9.10
CA GLY A 103 -2.87 -6.86 10.48
C GLY A 103 -3.74 -5.79 11.13
N VAL A 104 -4.83 -6.23 11.74
CA VAL A 104 -5.78 -5.37 12.44
C VAL A 104 -6.24 -6.00 13.75
N LYS A 105 -6.68 -5.14 14.66
CA LYS A 105 -7.50 -5.48 15.82
C LYS A 105 -8.80 -4.70 15.73
N PHE A 106 -9.79 -5.09 16.53
CA PHE A 106 -11.07 -4.39 16.60
C PHE A 106 -11.25 -3.74 17.98
N ASP A 107 -11.44 -2.42 18.00
CA ASP A 107 -11.79 -1.63 19.18
C ASP A 107 -12.83 -0.58 18.76
N LYS A 108 -14.08 -1.01 18.63
CA LYS A 108 -15.23 -0.28 18.06
C LYS A 108 -15.08 0.11 16.58
N VAL A 109 -13.84 0.29 16.11
CA VAL A 109 -13.41 0.47 14.73
C VAL A 109 -12.22 -0.48 14.46
N PHE A 110 -11.88 -0.70 13.20
CA PHE A 110 -10.67 -1.43 12.85
C PHE A 110 -9.42 -0.57 13.11
N VAL A 111 -8.45 -1.13 13.82
CA VAL A 111 -7.19 -0.49 14.18
C VAL A 111 -6.03 -1.33 13.65
N PHE A 112 -5.10 -0.72 12.92
CA PHE A 112 -3.90 -1.38 12.42
C PHE A 112 -3.10 -1.95 13.58
N SER A 113 -2.67 -3.19 13.43
CA SER A 113 -1.92 -3.89 14.45
C SER A 113 -0.94 -4.88 13.83
N PRO A 114 0.34 -4.86 14.25
CA PRO A 114 1.32 -5.85 13.79
C PRO A 114 0.99 -7.27 14.25
N LYS A 115 0.08 -7.44 15.22
CA LYS A 115 -0.27 -8.75 15.80
C LYS A 115 -1.43 -9.44 15.10
N ASN A 116 -2.27 -8.68 14.38
CA ASN A 116 -3.47 -9.20 13.71
C ASN A 116 -4.41 -9.94 14.68
N GLU A 117 -4.71 -9.35 15.83
CA GLU A 117 -5.53 -9.96 16.89
C GLU A 117 -6.96 -10.24 16.44
N PHE A 118 -7.47 -9.49 15.46
CA PHE A 118 -8.77 -9.77 14.87
C PHE A 118 -8.78 -11.05 14.02
N GLY A 119 -7.61 -11.47 13.53
CA GLY A 119 -7.48 -12.75 12.81
C GLY A 119 -7.94 -12.72 11.36
N ILE A 120 -7.82 -11.58 10.65
CA ILE A 120 -8.05 -11.61 9.19
C ILE A 120 -6.97 -12.48 8.50
N GLU A 121 -7.31 -13.06 7.36
CA GLU A 121 -6.37 -13.82 6.55
C GLU A 121 -5.22 -12.93 6.08
N ILE A 122 -3.99 -13.38 6.31
CA ILE A 122 -2.77 -12.67 5.89
C ILE A 122 -2.20 -13.38 4.68
N HIS A 123 -2.00 -12.64 3.60
CA HIS A 123 -1.32 -13.14 2.42
C HIS A 123 -0.56 -12.00 1.73
N PRO A 124 0.64 -12.25 1.17
CA PRO A 124 1.42 -11.20 0.51
C PRO A 124 0.67 -10.50 -0.63
N ASP A 125 -0.10 -11.23 -1.43
CA ASP A 125 -0.88 -10.65 -2.54
C ASP A 125 -2.22 -10.01 -2.15
N TYR A 126 -2.55 -9.93 -0.86
CA TYR A 126 -3.78 -9.27 -0.43
C TYR A 126 -3.56 -7.80 -0.13
N ASP A 127 -4.66 -7.04 -0.22
CA ASP A 127 -4.75 -5.66 0.24
C ASP A 127 -6.01 -5.47 1.07
N SER A 128 -6.11 -4.35 1.78
CA SER A 128 -7.32 -3.99 2.51
C SER A 128 -7.68 -2.53 2.25
N TYR A 129 -8.96 -2.19 2.37
CA TYR A 129 -9.47 -0.83 2.24
C TYR A 129 -10.83 -0.68 2.93
N PHE A 130 -11.21 0.54 3.28
CA PHE A 130 -12.46 0.86 3.95
C PHE A 130 -13.55 1.23 2.96
N ILE A 131 -14.79 0.92 3.34
CA ILE A 131 -16.01 1.45 2.74
C ILE A 131 -16.20 2.89 3.25
N ILE A 132 -16.14 3.85 2.33
CA ILE A 132 -16.19 5.28 2.65
C ILE A 132 -17.21 5.95 1.73
N GLY A 133 -18.10 6.75 2.32
CA GLY A 133 -19.10 7.54 1.59
C GLY A 133 -20.40 6.78 1.28
N LYS A 134 -21.49 7.55 1.17
CA LYS A 134 -22.85 7.02 0.95
C LYS A 134 -22.99 6.24 -0.36
N GLY A 135 -22.36 6.72 -1.45
CA GLY A 135 -22.44 6.06 -2.75
C GLY A 135 -21.92 4.63 -2.72
N PHE A 136 -20.83 4.36 -1.99
CA PHE A 136 -20.27 3.02 -1.87
C PHE A 136 -21.22 2.11 -1.08
N ILE A 137 -21.77 2.61 0.02
CA ILE A 137 -22.78 1.88 0.82
C ILE A 137 -23.99 1.52 -0.04
N GLU A 138 -24.55 2.48 -0.77
CA GLU A 138 -25.69 2.28 -1.66
C GLU A 138 -25.40 1.25 -2.75
N ASN A 139 -24.22 1.31 -3.37
CA ASN A 139 -23.84 0.36 -4.41
C ASN A 139 -23.59 -1.05 -3.88
N MET A 140 -23.10 -1.20 -2.66
CA MET A 140 -23.00 -2.51 -2.00
C MET A 140 -24.39 -3.07 -1.67
N ARG A 141 -25.32 -2.23 -1.21
CA ARG A 141 -26.72 -2.63 -0.98
C ARG A 141 -27.43 -3.06 -2.27
N LYS A 142 -27.16 -2.42 -3.41
CA LYS A 142 -27.71 -2.81 -4.72
C LYS A 142 -27.32 -4.24 -5.13
N ILE A 143 -26.18 -4.75 -4.68
CA ILE A 143 -25.77 -6.14 -4.91
C ILE A 143 -26.14 -7.08 -3.75
N GLY A 144 -26.99 -6.63 -2.82
CA GLY A 144 -27.50 -7.43 -1.71
C GLY A 144 -26.57 -7.55 -0.51
N VAL A 145 -25.54 -6.69 -0.39
CA VAL A 145 -24.63 -6.69 0.77
C VAL A 145 -24.84 -5.42 1.58
N ASP A 146 -25.53 -5.55 2.71
CA ASP A 146 -25.69 -4.44 3.64
C ASP A 146 -24.38 -4.16 4.40
N VAL A 147 -23.99 -2.89 4.39
CA VAL A 147 -22.72 -2.38 4.92
C VAL A 147 -22.93 -0.97 5.45
N GLU A 148 -22.00 -0.52 6.28
CA GLU A 148 -21.94 0.83 6.81
C GLU A 148 -20.55 1.46 6.61
N GLU A 149 -20.47 2.77 6.79
CA GLU A 149 -19.21 3.50 6.70
C GLU A 149 -18.16 2.94 7.67
N GLY A 150 -16.92 2.80 7.19
CA GLY A 150 -15.77 2.30 7.93
C GLY A 150 -15.73 0.77 8.11
N ASN A 151 -16.67 0.04 7.52
CA ASN A 151 -16.53 -1.40 7.33
C ASN A 151 -15.31 -1.73 6.45
N LEU A 152 -14.69 -2.88 6.70
CA LEU A 152 -13.41 -3.25 6.10
C LEU A 152 -13.60 -4.26 4.97
N ILE A 153 -12.92 -4.01 3.86
CA ILE A 153 -12.78 -4.98 2.77
C ILE A 153 -11.37 -5.53 2.81
N LEU A 154 -11.25 -6.86 2.87
CA LEU A 154 -10.01 -7.58 2.55
C LEU A 154 -10.10 -8.06 1.11
N ARG A 155 -9.29 -7.45 0.25
CA ARG A 155 -9.19 -7.81 -1.16
C ARG A 155 -8.16 -8.92 -1.35
N LYS A 156 -8.65 -10.06 -1.81
CA LYS A 156 -7.90 -11.26 -2.08
C LYS A 156 -7.52 -11.36 -3.56
N LEU A 157 -6.87 -12.48 -3.92
CA LEU A 157 -6.55 -12.81 -5.30
C LEU A 157 -7.81 -12.86 -6.18
N TYR A 158 -7.63 -12.61 -7.48
CA TYR A 158 -8.72 -12.66 -8.48
C TYR A 158 -9.91 -11.73 -8.17
N ASN A 159 -9.66 -10.61 -7.49
CA ASN A 159 -10.68 -9.61 -7.13
C ASN A 159 -11.84 -10.19 -6.30
N GLU A 160 -11.53 -11.18 -5.47
CA GLU A 160 -12.44 -11.66 -4.42
C GLU A 160 -12.29 -10.75 -3.18
N GLU A 161 -13.39 -10.36 -2.57
CA GLU A 161 -13.41 -9.39 -1.48
C GLU A 161 -14.21 -9.92 -0.29
N ASN A 162 -13.53 -10.13 0.83
CA ASN A 162 -14.17 -10.44 2.09
C ASN A 162 -14.64 -9.13 2.73
N VAL A 163 -15.92 -9.05 3.07
CA VAL A 163 -16.55 -7.86 3.66
C VAL A 163 -16.78 -8.07 5.15
N TYR A 164 -16.15 -7.23 5.98
CA TYR A 164 -16.20 -7.29 7.45
C TYR A 164 -16.97 -6.11 8.03
N VAL A 165 -17.98 -6.36 8.89
CA VAL A 165 -18.95 -5.33 9.30
C VAL A 165 -19.31 -5.22 10.79
N PRO A 166 -18.71 -5.92 11.76
CA PRO A 166 -17.28 -6.10 11.97
C PRO A 166 -16.79 -7.53 11.79
N GLU A 167 -17.71 -8.50 11.78
CA GLU A 167 -17.45 -9.90 11.46
C GLU A 167 -17.60 -10.13 9.95
N LEU A 168 -17.13 -11.28 9.48
CA LEU A 168 -17.21 -11.63 8.06
C LEU A 168 -18.68 -11.83 7.66
N LYS A 169 -19.19 -10.94 6.80
CA LYS A 169 -20.58 -10.96 6.32
C LYS A 169 -20.73 -11.69 4.99
N ALA A 170 -19.87 -11.35 4.03
CA ALA A 170 -20.00 -11.82 2.66
C ALA A 170 -18.66 -11.88 1.94
N ILE A 171 -18.63 -12.67 0.87
CA ILE A 171 -17.56 -12.69 -0.12
C ILE A 171 -18.12 -12.16 -1.43
N VAL A 172 -17.51 -11.10 -1.97
CA VAL A 172 -17.91 -10.47 -3.23
C VAL A 172 -16.84 -10.74 -4.29
N SER A 173 -17.21 -11.42 -5.37
CA SER A 173 -16.33 -11.70 -6.50
C SER A 173 -16.53 -10.67 -7.61
N LYS A 174 -15.51 -9.86 -7.87
CA LYS A 174 -15.46 -8.79 -8.91
C LYS A 174 -14.45 -9.14 -10.01
N ARG A 175 -14.49 -10.39 -10.49
CA ARG A 175 -13.59 -10.87 -11.55
C ARG A 175 -13.81 -10.10 -12.85
N ILE A 176 -12.71 -9.81 -13.54
CA ILE A 176 -12.75 -9.08 -14.81
C ILE A 176 -13.45 -9.97 -15.85
N GLY A 177 -14.43 -9.39 -16.56
CA GLY A 177 -15.21 -10.10 -17.58
C GLY A 177 -16.30 -11.02 -17.03
N GLU A 178 -16.50 -11.07 -15.71
CA GLU A 178 -17.58 -11.83 -15.08
C GLU A 178 -18.55 -10.89 -14.38
N LYS A 179 -19.83 -11.29 -14.31
CA LYS A 179 -20.82 -10.59 -13.48
C LYS A 179 -20.42 -10.67 -12.00
N VAL A 180 -20.75 -9.63 -11.25
CA VAL A 180 -20.54 -9.58 -9.80
C VAL A 180 -21.33 -10.71 -9.15
N ARG A 181 -20.64 -11.51 -8.32
CA ARG A 181 -21.26 -12.57 -7.52
C ARG A 181 -21.08 -12.28 -6.04
N VAL A 182 -22.11 -12.56 -5.27
CA VAL A 182 -22.10 -12.41 -3.80
C VAL A 182 -22.36 -13.77 -3.19
N ASN A 183 -21.47 -14.20 -2.30
CA ASN A 183 -21.68 -15.33 -1.42
C ASN A 183 -21.91 -14.78 -0.01
N TYR A 184 -23.14 -14.90 0.46
CA TYR A 184 -23.54 -14.42 1.77
C TYR A 184 -23.21 -15.47 2.83
N LEU A 185 -22.52 -15.06 3.89
CA LEU A 185 -21.99 -15.98 4.91
C LEU A 185 -22.67 -15.85 6.26
N SER A 186 -23.13 -14.65 6.64
CA SER A 186 -23.76 -14.42 7.94
C SER A 186 -24.73 -13.24 7.95
N ASP A 187 -25.72 -13.33 8.84
CA ASP A 187 -26.73 -12.30 9.11
C ASP A 187 -26.27 -11.19 10.08
N VAL A 188 -24.96 -11.02 10.26
CA VAL A 188 -24.44 -9.96 11.11
C VAL A 188 -24.87 -8.58 10.61
N GLU A 189 -25.41 -7.77 11.51
CA GLU A 189 -25.81 -6.40 11.22
C GLU A 189 -24.57 -5.51 11.05
N PRO A 190 -24.53 -4.65 10.01
CA PRO A 190 -23.41 -3.76 9.82
C PRO A 190 -23.38 -2.66 10.88
N LYS A 191 -22.20 -2.45 11.45
CA LYS A 191 -21.96 -1.37 12.42
C LYS A 191 -21.24 -0.23 11.75
N LYS A 192 -21.77 0.98 11.89
CA LYS A 192 -21.08 2.20 11.45
C LYS A 192 -19.83 2.46 12.29
N MET A 193 -18.71 2.66 11.61
CA MET A 193 -17.39 2.94 12.16
C MET A 193 -16.91 4.29 11.59
N PRO A 194 -17.32 5.42 12.20
CA PRO A 194 -17.07 6.74 11.62
C PRO A 194 -15.60 6.95 11.25
N ILE A 195 -15.34 7.47 10.04
CA ILE A 195 -13.97 7.57 9.52
C ILE A 195 -13.10 8.46 10.40
N ASP A 196 -13.62 9.53 10.99
CA ASP A 196 -12.87 10.38 11.91
C ASP A 196 -12.37 9.61 13.14
N LYS A 197 -13.21 8.75 13.72
CA LYS A 197 -12.82 7.87 14.84
C LYS A 197 -11.81 6.81 14.40
N THR A 198 -11.98 6.28 13.19
CA THR A 198 -11.03 5.33 12.60
C THR A 198 -9.66 5.99 12.38
N ILE A 199 -9.62 7.24 11.90
CA ILE A 199 -8.38 8.03 11.79
C ILE A 199 -7.78 8.28 13.17
N GLU A 200 -8.57 8.74 14.14
CA GLU A 200 -8.13 9.02 15.51
C GLU A 200 -7.42 7.80 16.13
N LYS A 201 -8.05 6.63 16.08
CA LYS A 201 -7.50 5.38 16.63
C LYS A 201 -6.26 4.87 15.90
N ASN A 202 -6.07 5.24 14.64
CA ASN A 202 -4.95 4.82 13.81
C ASN A 202 -3.86 5.90 13.64
N ARG A 203 -4.04 7.10 14.21
CA ARG A 203 -3.18 8.26 14.01
C ARG A 203 -1.70 7.96 14.28
N MET A 204 -1.40 7.41 15.45
CA MET A 204 -0.02 7.09 15.84
C MET A 204 0.64 6.13 14.84
N PHE A 205 -0.08 5.13 14.34
CA PHE A 205 0.45 4.19 13.34
C PHE A 205 0.75 4.90 12.01
N LEU A 206 -0.18 5.73 11.54
CA LEU A 206 -0.04 6.48 10.29
C LEU A 206 1.09 7.52 10.36
N GLU A 207 1.26 8.22 11.48
CA GLU A 207 2.33 9.19 11.69
C GLU A 207 3.72 8.52 11.71
N VAL A 208 3.82 7.29 12.25
CA VAL A 208 5.05 6.50 12.17
C VAL A 208 5.35 6.09 10.73
N MET A 209 4.36 5.60 9.98
CA MET A 209 4.52 5.29 8.55
C MET A 209 4.93 6.52 7.74
N GLU A 210 4.27 7.67 7.98
CA GLU A 210 4.62 8.96 7.37
C GLU A 210 6.08 9.33 7.65
N ARG A 211 6.50 9.28 8.92
CA ARG A 211 7.88 9.62 9.31
C ARG A 211 8.91 8.75 8.59
N ILE A 212 8.67 7.44 8.52
CA ILE A 212 9.54 6.50 7.80
C ILE A 212 9.61 6.86 6.31
N SER A 213 8.47 7.14 5.69
CA SER A 213 8.38 7.52 4.28
C SER A 213 9.05 8.87 3.99
N ILE A 214 8.87 9.89 4.83
CA ILE A 214 9.51 11.21 4.71
C ILE A 214 11.03 11.08 4.83
N LYS A 215 11.52 10.33 5.83
CA LYS A 215 12.96 10.08 5.99
C LYS A 215 13.54 9.42 4.73
N PHE A 216 12.86 8.38 4.24
CA PHE A 216 13.27 7.68 3.02
C PHE A 216 13.30 8.62 1.79
N ILE A 217 12.31 9.49 1.62
CA ILE A 217 12.31 10.50 0.56
C ILE A 217 13.52 11.41 0.70
N ARG A 218 13.75 12.01 1.87
CA ARG A 218 14.87 12.93 2.11
C ARG A 218 16.24 12.31 1.83
N GLU A 219 16.42 11.03 2.13
CA GLU A 219 17.67 10.30 1.89
C GLU A 219 17.94 10.00 0.40
N HIS A 220 16.90 9.98 -0.45
CA HIS A 220 17.03 9.48 -1.82
C HIS A 220 16.66 10.48 -2.91
N ALA A 221 16.00 11.58 -2.55
CA ALA A 221 15.38 12.48 -3.51
C ALA A 221 16.31 13.64 -3.92
N ASN A 222 16.43 13.85 -5.22
CA ASN A 222 17.13 14.96 -5.85
C ASN A 222 16.37 15.34 -7.12
N ASN A 223 16.13 16.64 -7.38
CA ASN A 223 15.25 17.20 -8.42
C ASN A 223 14.03 16.33 -8.76
N VAL A 224 12.93 16.57 -8.06
CA VAL A 224 11.90 15.55 -7.82
C VAL A 224 10.60 15.89 -8.52
N ALA A 225 9.99 14.87 -9.12
CA ALA A 225 8.60 14.94 -9.54
C ALA A 225 7.80 13.71 -9.07
N VAL A 226 6.48 13.90 -8.94
CA VAL A 226 5.52 12.85 -8.62
C VAL A 226 4.63 12.63 -9.85
N PRO A 227 4.68 11.46 -10.51
CA PRO A 227 3.68 11.09 -11.51
C PRO A 227 2.31 10.98 -10.83
N PHE A 228 1.43 11.95 -11.09
CA PHE A 228 0.15 12.08 -10.42
C PHE A 228 -1.00 11.80 -11.39
N SER A 229 -1.66 10.67 -11.18
CA SER A 229 -2.74 10.15 -12.04
C SER A 229 -4.14 10.35 -11.46
N GLY A 230 -4.29 11.10 -10.37
CA GLY A 230 -5.55 11.24 -9.63
C GLY A 230 -5.91 10.05 -8.72
N GLY A 231 -5.09 8.99 -8.73
CA GLY A 231 -5.27 7.83 -7.84
C GLY A 231 -4.90 8.12 -6.38
N LYS A 232 -5.46 7.34 -5.45
CA LYS A 232 -5.15 7.42 -4.01
C LYS A 232 -3.65 7.26 -3.73
N ASP A 233 -3.01 6.31 -4.41
CA ASP A 233 -1.61 5.95 -4.15
C ASP A 233 -0.65 7.06 -4.60
N SER A 234 -0.90 7.67 -5.76
CA SER A 234 -0.11 8.82 -6.25
C SER A 234 -0.40 10.10 -5.46
N LEU A 235 -1.63 10.29 -4.96
CA LEU A 235 -1.94 11.39 -4.04
C LEU A 235 -1.17 11.27 -2.72
N ALA A 236 -1.15 10.09 -2.09
CA ALA A 236 -0.38 9.89 -0.86
C ALA A 236 1.11 10.19 -1.06
N CYS A 237 1.70 9.76 -2.19
CA CYS A 237 3.06 10.13 -2.56
C CYS A 237 3.24 11.65 -2.73
N LEU A 238 2.27 12.34 -3.33
CA LEU A 238 2.35 13.79 -3.52
C LEU A 238 2.33 14.54 -2.18
N ILE A 239 1.45 14.15 -1.25
CA ILE A 239 1.41 14.69 0.12
C ILE A 239 2.74 14.44 0.83
N LEU A 240 3.25 13.21 0.79
CA LEU A 240 4.52 12.84 1.42
C LEU A 240 5.70 13.64 0.85
N ALA A 241 5.76 13.79 -0.48
CA ALA A 241 6.80 14.55 -1.15
C ALA A 241 6.76 16.04 -0.76
N LYS A 242 5.56 16.65 -0.75
CA LYS A 242 5.34 18.03 -0.34
C LYS A 242 5.80 18.25 1.11
N LYS A 243 5.44 17.36 2.04
CA LYS A 243 5.88 17.44 3.44
C LYS A 243 7.38 17.22 3.62
N ALA A 244 7.97 16.33 2.81
CA ALA A 244 9.38 15.98 2.93
C ALA A 244 10.31 17.09 2.41
N LEU A 245 9.94 17.72 1.29
CA LEU A 245 10.83 18.55 0.46
C LEU A 245 10.35 20.01 0.28
N GLY A 246 9.07 20.30 0.54
CA GLY A 246 8.48 21.62 0.34
C GLY A 246 8.17 21.91 -1.13
N ASP A 247 9.18 22.00 -1.98
CA ASP A 247 9.02 22.22 -3.42
C ASP A 247 8.99 20.87 -4.18
N VAL A 248 7.91 20.64 -4.93
CA VAL A 248 7.70 19.40 -5.70
C VAL A 248 6.77 19.66 -6.87
N LYS A 249 7.08 19.03 -8.01
CA LYS A 249 6.25 19.05 -9.22
C LYS A 249 5.38 17.79 -9.30
N ALA A 250 4.13 17.95 -9.75
CA ALA A 250 3.27 16.85 -10.15
C ALA A 250 3.29 16.74 -11.69
N ILE A 251 3.46 15.52 -12.22
CA ILE A 251 3.38 15.25 -13.65
C ILE A 251 2.10 14.46 -13.94
N TYR A 252 1.19 15.05 -14.70
CA TYR A 252 -0.03 14.41 -15.15
C TYR A 252 0.05 14.09 -16.65
N ILE A 253 -0.02 12.79 -16.99
CA ILE A 253 -0.10 12.33 -18.37
C ILE A 253 -1.57 12.17 -18.75
N LYS A 254 -2.14 13.21 -19.38
CA LYS A 254 -3.54 13.30 -19.78
C LYS A 254 -3.83 12.43 -21.00
N THR A 255 -4.98 11.77 -21.02
CA THR A 255 -5.45 11.00 -22.18
C THR A 255 -6.88 11.35 -22.56
N ASN A 256 -7.32 10.93 -23.75
CA ASN A 256 -8.72 11.08 -24.20
C ASN A 256 -9.67 10.01 -23.66
N TYR A 257 -9.23 9.16 -22.72
CA TYR A 257 -10.03 8.13 -22.06
C TYR A 257 -9.88 8.17 -20.53
N GLU A 258 -9.79 9.38 -19.97
CA GLU A 258 -9.74 9.57 -18.53
C GLU A 258 -11.07 9.22 -17.87
N MET A 259 -11.01 8.83 -16.60
CA MET A 259 -12.23 8.64 -15.80
C MET A 259 -12.94 9.99 -15.58
N PRO A 260 -14.26 9.98 -15.34
CA PRO A 260 -15.00 11.18 -14.97
C PRO A 260 -14.37 11.86 -13.76
N TYR A 261 -14.37 13.20 -13.77
CA TYR A 261 -13.85 14.08 -12.71
C TYR A 261 -12.32 14.07 -12.52
N THR A 262 -11.55 13.23 -13.22
CA THR A 262 -10.10 13.08 -12.98
C THR A 262 -9.33 14.39 -13.14
N GLU A 263 -9.56 15.11 -14.24
CA GLU A 263 -8.83 16.35 -14.53
C GLU A 263 -9.13 17.44 -13.50
N GLU A 264 -10.41 17.73 -13.26
CA GLU A 264 -10.87 18.68 -12.23
C GLU A 264 -10.33 18.31 -10.84
N TYR A 265 -10.35 17.01 -10.50
CA TYR A 265 -9.82 16.50 -9.24
C TYR A 265 -8.32 16.77 -9.09
N ILE A 266 -7.52 16.49 -10.14
CA ILE A 266 -6.07 16.69 -10.14
C ILE A 266 -5.75 18.17 -9.97
N GLU A 267 -6.35 19.04 -10.77
CA GLU A 267 -6.14 20.49 -10.70
C GLU A 267 -6.49 21.05 -9.32
N ARG A 268 -7.65 20.66 -8.78
CA ARG A 268 -8.10 21.07 -7.45
C ARG A 268 -7.13 20.64 -6.36
N VAL A 269 -6.63 19.40 -6.42
CA VAL A 269 -5.69 18.86 -5.43
C VAL A 269 -4.34 19.58 -5.51
N CYS A 270 -3.78 19.76 -6.71
CA CYS A 270 -2.52 20.46 -6.91
C CYS A 270 -2.61 21.92 -6.43
N LYS A 271 -3.71 22.62 -6.75
CA LYS A 271 -3.98 23.97 -6.26
C LYS A 271 -4.05 24.01 -4.73
N ARG A 272 -4.76 23.08 -4.11
CA ARG A 272 -4.91 23.01 -2.65
C ARG A 272 -3.59 22.70 -1.94
N LEU A 273 -2.72 21.91 -2.56
CA LEU A 273 -1.39 21.58 -2.02
C LEU A 273 -0.32 22.63 -2.34
N GLY A 274 -0.60 23.60 -3.23
CA GLY A 274 0.41 24.53 -3.74
C GLY A 274 1.55 23.78 -4.44
N VAL A 275 1.19 22.91 -5.38
CA VAL A 275 2.09 22.06 -6.17
C VAL A 275 1.97 22.45 -7.64
N ASP A 276 3.12 22.63 -8.29
CA ASP A 276 3.18 22.90 -9.72
C ASP A 276 2.77 21.66 -10.52
N LEU A 277 1.76 21.83 -11.37
CA LEU A 277 1.22 20.76 -12.20
C LEU A 277 1.75 20.90 -13.63
N ILE A 278 2.52 19.90 -14.08
CA ILE A 278 2.92 19.75 -15.48
C ILE A 278 1.96 18.76 -16.14
N VAL A 279 1.36 19.18 -17.26
CA VAL A 279 0.44 18.36 -18.03
C VAL A 279 1.05 18.03 -19.38
N GLU A 280 1.17 16.74 -19.69
CA GLU A 280 1.55 16.24 -21.02
C GLU A 280 0.40 15.39 -21.57
N SER A 281 -0.06 15.69 -22.78
CA SER A 281 -1.20 15.01 -23.38
C SER A 281 -0.77 13.90 -24.34
N VAL A 282 -1.47 12.77 -24.26
CA VAL A 282 -1.27 11.61 -25.14
C VAL A 282 -2.61 11.16 -25.70
N LYS A 283 -2.72 11.12 -27.03
CA LYS A 283 -3.88 10.53 -27.71
C LYS A 283 -3.75 9.02 -27.76
N PHE A 284 -4.78 8.35 -27.27
CA PHE A 284 -4.99 6.92 -27.41
C PHE A 284 -5.84 6.68 -28.65
N ASP A 285 -5.24 6.07 -29.66
CA ASP A 285 -5.85 5.81 -30.96
C ASP A 285 -6.35 4.37 -31.02
N VAL A 286 -7.56 4.15 -30.49
CA VAL A 286 -8.18 2.81 -30.43
C VAL A 286 -8.54 2.29 -31.82
N GLU A 287 -8.80 3.16 -32.80
CA GLU A 287 -9.05 2.75 -34.19
C GLU A 287 -7.79 2.13 -34.81
N LYS A 288 -6.63 2.72 -34.55
CA LYS A 288 -5.35 2.22 -35.03
C LYS A 288 -4.86 0.96 -34.31
N TYR A 289 -4.97 0.93 -32.98
CA TYR A 289 -4.33 -0.11 -32.16
C TYR A 289 -5.29 -1.19 -31.64
N GLY A 290 -6.60 -1.01 -31.80
CA GLY A 290 -7.62 -1.79 -31.12
C GLY A 290 -7.68 -1.52 -29.62
N MET A 291 -8.64 -2.15 -28.94
CA MET A 291 -8.76 -2.06 -27.48
C MET A 291 -7.54 -2.68 -26.79
N PRO A 292 -6.96 -2.01 -25.76
CA PRO A 292 -5.81 -2.56 -25.05
C PRO A 292 -6.21 -3.82 -24.29
N THR A 293 -5.32 -4.81 -24.26
CA THR A 293 -5.51 -6.09 -23.55
C THR A 293 -4.42 -6.29 -22.51
N HIS A 294 -4.55 -7.33 -21.67
CA HIS A 294 -3.49 -7.67 -20.72
C HIS A 294 -2.17 -8.04 -21.44
N GLN A 295 -2.26 -8.61 -22.64
CA GLN A 295 -1.13 -9.00 -23.48
C GLN A 295 -0.61 -7.84 -24.35
N ASN A 296 -1.48 -6.92 -24.77
CA ASN A 296 -1.12 -5.77 -25.60
C ASN A 296 -1.44 -4.45 -24.90
N ARG A 297 -0.48 -3.97 -24.11
CA ARG A 297 -0.57 -2.74 -23.30
C ARG A 297 0.08 -1.54 -24.01
N TRP A 298 -0.25 -1.32 -25.28
CA TRP A 298 0.26 -0.18 -26.07
C TRP A 298 0.00 1.17 -25.38
N CYS A 299 -1.14 1.30 -24.68
CA CYS A 299 -1.50 2.49 -23.93
C CYS A 299 -0.51 2.82 -22.79
N THR A 300 0.03 1.81 -22.11
CA THR A 300 1.07 1.98 -21.09
C THR A 300 2.36 2.47 -21.74
N LYS A 301 2.76 1.91 -22.89
CA LYS A 301 3.96 2.33 -23.62
C LYS A 301 3.90 3.82 -23.97
N LEU A 302 2.79 4.29 -24.55
CA LEU A 302 2.61 5.70 -24.89
C LEU A 302 2.66 6.62 -23.65
N LYS A 303 2.04 6.21 -22.53
CA LYS A 303 2.14 6.95 -21.26
C LYS A 303 3.58 7.03 -20.74
N MET A 304 4.35 5.95 -20.88
CA MET A 304 5.73 5.92 -20.45
C MET A 304 6.63 6.81 -21.31
N GLU A 305 6.46 6.79 -22.63
CA GLU A 305 7.20 7.67 -23.56
C GLU A 305 6.91 9.15 -23.29
N ALA A 306 5.67 9.49 -22.97
CA ALA A 306 5.28 10.85 -22.58
C ALA A 306 5.90 11.28 -21.25
N LEU A 307 5.86 10.40 -20.24
CA LEU A 307 6.54 10.65 -18.97
C LEU A 307 8.04 10.85 -19.18
N GLU A 308 8.68 10.07 -20.05
CA GLU A 308 10.10 10.22 -20.37
C GLU A 308 10.43 11.56 -21.01
N ARG A 309 9.57 12.08 -21.90
CA ARG A 309 9.75 13.43 -22.47
C ARG A 309 9.75 14.50 -21.39
N VAL A 310 8.76 14.48 -20.49
CA VAL A 310 8.65 15.45 -19.40
C VAL A 310 9.83 15.32 -18.44
N VAL A 311 10.23 14.10 -18.09
CA VAL A 311 11.39 13.87 -17.20
C VAL A 311 12.66 14.47 -17.78
N LYS A 312 12.88 14.33 -19.10
CA LYS A 312 14.05 14.91 -19.78
C LYS A 312 13.97 16.44 -19.85
N SER A 313 12.82 17.01 -20.23
CA SER A 313 12.67 18.45 -20.37
C SER A 313 12.76 19.21 -19.04
N GLU A 314 12.28 18.60 -17.97
CA GLU A 314 12.29 19.15 -16.61
C GLU A 314 13.53 18.74 -15.80
N GLU A 315 14.46 18.02 -16.44
CA GLU A 315 15.70 17.48 -15.85
C GLU A 315 15.48 16.67 -14.56
N VAL A 316 14.31 16.03 -14.42
CA VAL A 316 13.90 15.31 -13.22
C VAL A 316 14.85 14.14 -12.97
N LYS A 317 15.49 14.13 -11.79
CA LYS A 317 16.44 13.08 -11.41
C LYS A 317 15.79 11.98 -10.58
N THR A 318 14.71 12.31 -9.85
CA THR A 318 14.00 11.33 -9.01
C THR A 318 12.49 11.41 -9.23
N LEU A 319 11.88 10.24 -9.49
CA LEU A 319 10.43 10.07 -9.50
C LEU A 319 9.97 9.41 -8.20
N ILE A 320 9.01 10.04 -7.51
CA ILE A 320 8.33 9.44 -6.36
C ILE A 320 7.05 8.78 -6.85
N VAL A 321 7.01 7.45 -6.81
CA VAL A 321 5.95 6.67 -7.46
C VAL A 321 5.11 5.92 -6.44
N GLY A 322 3.78 5.97 -6.62
CA GLY A 322 2.81 5.25 -5.80
C GLY A 322 2.76 3.75 -6.09
N ASP A 323 3.86 3.05 -5.84
CA ASP A 323 3.98 1.59 -6.01
C ASP A 323 3.88 0.88 -4.66
N ARG A 324 2.97 -0.10 -4.55
CA ARG A 324 2.79 -0.88 -3.33
C ARG A 324 3.02 -2.38 -3.54
N ASP A 325 3.53 -3.01 -2.50
CA ASP A 325 3.82 -4.45 -2.42
C ASP A 325 2.57 -5.32 -2.67
N ALA A 326 1.40 -4.83 -2.29
CA ALA A 326 0.11 -5.53 -2.42
C ALA A 326 -0.43 -5.62 -3.85
N GLU A 327 0.08 -4.80 -4.79
CA GLU A 327 -0.58 -4.64 -6.09
C GLU A 327 -0.30 -5.76 -7.09
N SER A 328 0.89 -6.37 -7.03
CA SER A 328 1.25 -7.58 -7.80
C SER A 328 2.56 -8.17 -7.30
N ARG A 329 2.82 -9.44 -7.64
CA ARG A 329 4.11 -10.09 -7.39
C ARG A 329 5.31 -9.32 -7.96
N VAL A 330 5.18 -8.78 -9.17
CA VAL A 330 6.26 -7.97 -9.80
C VAL A 330 6.55 -6.71 -8.99
N ARG A 331 5.51 -6.08 -8.43
CA ARG A 331 5.69 -4.91 -7.56
C ARG A 331 6.30 -5.34 -6.23
N ARG A 332 5.83 -6.41 -5.60
CA ARG A 332 6.42 -6.99 -4.37
C ARG A 332 7.92 -7.23 -4.46
N GLU A 333 8.37 -7.85 -5.55
CA GLU A 333 9.78 -8.20 -5.76
C GLU A 333 10.65 -6.99 -6.14
N ARG A 334 10.05 -5.88 -6.58
CA ARG A 334 10.80 -4.67 -6.96
C ARG A 334 11.41 -4.01 -5.72
N PRO A 335 12.72 -3.67 -5.74
CA PRO A 335 13.37 -2.93 -4.66
C PRO A 335 12.69 -1.57 -4.42
N VAL A 336 12.91 -0.98 -3.24
CA VAL A 336 12.35 0.34 -2.87
C VAL A 336 12.93 1.52 -3.66
N VAL A 337 14.08 1.31 -4.30
CA VAL A 337 14.74 2.22 -5.24
C VAL A 337 15.02 1.43 -6.51
N PHE A 338 14.66 1.97 -7.68
CA PHE A 338 14.81 1.31 -8.96
C PHE A 338 15.19 2.33 -10.04
N GLU A 339 16.16 2.01 -10.90
CA GLU A 339 16.57 2.89 -12.00
C GLU A 339 15.83 2.49 -13.28
N ARG A 340 15.14 3.44 -13.93
CA ARG A 340 14.49 3.23 -15.23
C ARG A 340 14.63 4.45 -16.14
N ILE A 341 13.61 5.31 -16.17
CA ILE A 341 13.63 6.59 -16.91
C ILE A 341 14.43 7.63 -16.11
N ALA A 342 14.24 7.58 -14.79
CA ALA A 342 15.01 8.27 -13.77
C ALA A 342 15.10 7.31 -12.56
N LYS A 343 15.74 7.75 -11.48
CA LYS A 343 15.68 7.06 -10.21
C LYS A 343 14.24 7.07 -9.69
N GLU A 344 13.61 5.92 -9.58
CA GLU A 344 12.28 5.76 -9.00
C GLU A 344 12.40 5.33 -7.53
N ILE A 345 11.66 5.98 -6.65
CA ILE A 345 11.57 5.61 -5.24
C ILE A 345 10.12 5.36 -4.82
N PHE A 346 9.92 4.37 -3.95
CA PHE A 346 8.58 3.86 -3.57
C PHE A 346 8.32 4.05 -2.07
N PRO A 347 7.99 5.28 -1.61
CA PRO A 347 7.89 5.58 -0.19
C PRO A 347 6.69 4.91 0.50
N ILE A 348 5.67 4.51 -0.25
CA ILE A 348 4.49 3.83 0.27
C ILE A 348 4.51 2.31 0.04
N LYS A 349 5.69 1.74 -0.25
CA LYS A 349 5.84 0.33 -0.64
C LYS A 349 5.09 -0.64 0.28
N TYR A 350 5.18 -0.40 1.59
CA TYR A 350 4.65 -1.29 2.63
C TYR A 350 3.34 -0.76 3.23
N TRP A 351 2.59 0.05 2.51
CA TRP A 351 1.28 0.56 2.93
C TRP A 351 0.15 -0.32 2.35
N SER A 352 -0.95 -0.49 3.09
CA SER A 352 -2.20 -1.01 2.54
C SER A 352 -3.07 0.08 1.93
N GLY A 353 -4.05 -0.29 1.13
CA GLY A 353 -5.06 0.64 0.60
C GLY A 353 -5.80 1.39 1.71
N ALA A 354 -6.07 0.72 2.83
CA ALA A 354 -6.68 1.25 4.04
C ALA A 354 -5.81 2.36 4.66
N MET A 355 -4.50 2.11 4.81
CA MET A 355 -3.56 3.11 5.31
C MET A 355 -3.54 4.34 4.39
N VAL A 356 -3.51 4.14 3.07
CA VAL A 356 -3.51 5.22 2.08
C VAL A 356 -4.79 6.05 2.16
N GLN A 357 -5.97 5.42 2.26
CA GLN A 357 -7.24 6.15 2.39
C GLN A 357 -7.28 7.01 3.65
N LEU A 358 -6.98 6.42 4.82
CA LEU A 358 -7.00 7.15 6.08
C LEU A 358 -5.96 8.26 6.10
N TYR A 359 -4.78 8.04 5.53
CA TYR A 359 -3.73 9.05 5.47
C TYR A 359 -4.13 10.27 4.64
N ILE A 360 -4.77 10.08 3.48
CA ILE A 360 -5.25 11.19 2.64
C ILE A 360 -6.28 12.03 3.42
N LEU A 361 -7.26 11.36 4.02
CA LEU A 361 -8.32 12.02 4.80
C LEU A 361 -7.78 12.69 6.07
N MET A 362 -6.80 12.08 6.75
CA MET A 362 -6.10 12.65 7.90
C MET A 362 -5.36 13.95 7.55
N ASN A 363 -4.97 14.11 6.29
CA ASN A 363 -4.36 15.33 5.75
C ASN A 363 -5.40 16.34 5.22
N GLY A 364 -6.68 16.11 5.48
CA GLY A 364 -7.78 16.98 5.11
C GLY A 364 -8.11 16.98 3.62
N LEU A 365 -7.52 16.11 2.81
CA LEU A 365 -7.83 15.98 1.39
C LEU A 365 -8.89 14.92 1.16
N ASP A 366 -9.70 15.12 0.13
CA ASP A 366 -10.71 14.15 -0.29
C ASP A 366 -10.10 13.09 -1.20
N LEU A 367 -10.71 11.90 -1.21
CA LEU A 367 -10.43 10.90 -2.23
C LEU A 367 -11.05 11.34 -3.57
N HIS A 368 -10.58 10.74 -4.66
CA HIS A 368 -11.25 10.88 -5.95
C HIS A 368 -12.72 10.40 -5.85
N PRO A 369 -13.70 11.10 -6.45
CA PRO A 369 -15.13 10.79 -6.33
C PRO A 369 -15.50 9.31 -6.52
N LEU A 370 -14.87 8.65 -7.50
CA LEU A 370 -15.10 7.24 -7.79
C LEU A 370 -14.75 6.27 -6.64
N TYR A 371 -13.82 6.62 -5.75
CA TYR A 371 -13.56 5.80 -4.55
C TYR A 371 -14.77 5.78 -3.63
N TYR A 372 -15.51 6.88 -3.52
CA TYR A 372 -16.78 6.95 -2.78
C TYR A 372 -17.95 6.25 -3.48
N LYS A 373 -17.76 5.76 -4.71
CA LYS A 373 -18.71 4.87 -5.40
C LYS A 373 -18.38 3.39 -5.23
N GLY A 374 -17.17 3.06 -4.75
CA GLY A 374 -16.70 1.68 -4.58
C GLY A 374 -15.63 1.23 -5.57
N PHE A 375 -14.94 2.15 -6.25
CA PHE A 375 -13.73 1.82 -6.99
C PHE A 375 -12.59 1.45 -6.03
N TYR A 376 -11.75 0.50 -6.43
CA TYR A 376 -10.52 0.15 -5.70
C TYR A 376 -9.27 0.77 -6.34
N ARG A 377 -9.24 0.83 -7.69
CA ARG A 377 -8.15 1.41 -8.48
C ARG A 377 -8.70 2.40 -9.49
N LEU A 378 -7.90 3.39 -9.87
CA LEU A 378 -8.21 4.25 -11.00
C LEU A 378 -7.27 3.95 -12.17
N GLY A 379 -7.84 4.01 -13.37
CA GLY A 379 -7.16 3.81 -14.65
C GLY A 379 -7.90 4.60 -15.73
N CYS A 380 -7.64 4.32 -17.00
CA CYS A 380 -8.46 4.86 -18.09
C CYS A 380 -9.74 4.02 -18.29
N THR A 381 -10.76 4.61 -18.92
CA THR A 381 -12.06 3.96 -19.20
C THR A 381 -11.94 2.77 -20.13
N ILE A 382 -10.91 2.74 -20.99
CA ILE A 382 -10.62 1.61 -21.89
C ILE A 382 -9.69 0.54 -21.28
N CYS A 383 -9.37 0.62 -19.99
CA CYS A 383 -8.40 -0.28 -19.37
C CYS A 383 -8.94 -1.73 -19.31
N PRO A 384 -8.21 -2.75 -19.78
CA PRO A 384 -8.64 -4.14 -19.67
C PRO A 384 -8.66 -4.67 -18.24
N SER A 385 -8.15 -3.88 -17.28
CA SER A 385 -8.19 -4.21 -15.85
C SER A 385 -9.43 -3.65 -15.14
N LEU A 386 -10.35 -3.01 -15.89
CA LEU A 386 -11.63 -2.52 -15.38
C LEU A 386 -12.60 -3.70 -15.22
N SER A 387 -13.02 -3.95 -14.00
CA SER A 387 -13.99 -5.00 -13.66
C SER A 387 -15.40 -4.62 -14.10
N GLU A 388 -16.28 -5.61 -14.20
CA GLU A 388 -17.70 -5.36 -14.52
C GLU A 388 -18.38 -4.52 -13.43
N TRP A 389 -17.99 -4.70 -12.16
CA TRP A 389 -18.37 -3.84 -11.06
C TRP A 389 -18.08 -2.36 -11.36
N GLU A 390 -16.84 -2.04 -11.73
CA GLU A 390 -16.42 -0.66 -11.98
C GLU A 390 -17.11 -0.06 -13.21
N LYS A 391 -17.41 -0.84 -14.25
CA LYS A 391 -18.20 -0.37 -15.39
C LYS A 391 -19.62 0.02 -14.99
N ASN A 392 -20.30 -0.85 -14.24
CA ASN A 392 -21.65 -0.58 -13.74
C ASN A 392 -21.71 0.68 -12.86
N LEU A 393 -20.64 0.98 -12.11
CA LEU A 393 -20.51 2.20 -11.31
C LEU A 393 -20.34 3.49 -12.15
N LEU A 394 -19.91 3.39 -13.41
CA LEU A 394 -19.81 4.53 -14.32
C LEU A 394 -21.14 4.82 -15.03
N GLU A 395 -21.96 3.78 -15.20
CA GLU A 395 -23.28 3.85 -15.83
C GLU A 395 -24.40 4.27 -14.85
N SER A 396 -24.10 4.31 -13.55
CA SER A 396 -25.02 4.67 -12.46
C SER A 396 -24.67 5.97 -11.76
#